data_AF-A0A1Y1Q189-F1
#
_entry.id   AF-A0A1Y1Q189-F1
#
_cell.length_a   1.000
_cell.length_b   1.000
_cell.length_c   1.000
_cell.angle_alpha   90.00
_cell.angle_beta   90.00
_cell.angle_gamma   90.00
#
_symmetry.space_group_name_H-M   'P 1'
#
loop_
_entity.id
_entity.type
_entity.pdbx_description
1 polymer ?
#
loop_
_entity_poly.entity_id
_entity_poly.type
_entity_poly.pdbx_seq_one_letter_code
_entity_poly.pdbx_strand_id
1 'polypeptide(L)'
;MTLEQPQVGQIHSCSKYSENEILIYAAAAEYRQTHPIAKAILAELKVRSLVVSVIAETAYEIGYGIKVNFSGQSLRVGSKRFMEKESIMIPPNAKPSVIAKAIL
;
A
#
# COMPACT_ATOMS: atom_id res chain seq x y z
N MET A 1 24.35 -11.57 8.56
CA MET A 1 23.24 -12.47 8.20
C MET A 1 22.33 -12.46 9.41
N THR A 2 21.15 -11.83 9.40
CA THR A 2 19.95 -12.11 8.61
C THR A 2 19.35 -10.80 8.10
N LEU A 3 19.04 -10.68 6.81
CA LEU A 3 18.10 -9.63 6.38
C LEU A 3 16.72 -10.20 6.70
N GLU A 4 16.27 -10.01 7.94
CA GLU A 4 14.91 -10.37 8.33
C GLU A 4 13.93 -9.69 7.36
N GLN A 5 13.06 -10.50 6.78
CA GLN A 5 11.95 -10.00 5.98
C GLN A 5 11.17 -9.03 6.86
N PRO A 6 10.96 -7.75 6.45
CA PRO A 6 10.15 -6.84 7.22
C PRO A 6 8.74 -7.43 7.38
N GLN A 7 8.07 -7.06 8.47
CA GLN A 7 6.70 -7.47 8.78
C GLN A 7 5.80 -6.25 8.86
N VAL A 8 4.52 -6.43 8.54
CA VAL A 8 3.53 -5.37 8.72
C VAL A 8 3.24 -5.24 10.22
N GLY A 9 3.57 -4.08 10.80
CA GLY A 9 3.36 -3.83 12.23
C GLY A 9 1.95 -3.32 12.54
N GLN A 10 1.60 -2.15 11.99
CA GLN A 10 0.28 -1.52 12.18
C GLN A 10 -0.23 -0.95 10.86
N ILE A 11 -1.53 -1.08 10.65
CA ILE A 11 -2.24 -0.47 9.52
C ILE A 11 -3.14 0.61 10.09
N HIS A 12 -2.98 1.85 9.63
CA HIS A 12 -3.81 2.96 10.07
C HIS A 12 -4.73 3.38 8.93
N SER A 13 -6.03 3.22 9.14
CA SER A 13 -7.02 3.69 8.18
C SER A 13 -7.26 5.19 8.27
N CYS A 14 -7.18 5.85 7.11
CA CYS A 14 -7.65 7.21 6.95
C CYS A 14 -8.95 7.17 6.15
N SER A 15 -10.03 7.76 6.66
CA SER A 15 -11.37 7.76 6.03
C SER A 15 -12.15 6.44 6.21
N LYS A 16 -13.03 6.12 5.27
CA LYS A 16 -14.05 5.06 5.32
C LYS A 16 -13.54 3.63 5.08
N TYR A 17 -12.26 3.46 4.77
CA TYR A 17 -11.69 2.15 4.46
C TYR A 17 -11.24 1.44 5.74
N SER A 18 -11.49 0.14 5.80
CA SER A 18 -10.93 -0.74 6.82
C SER A 18 -9.44 -1.01 6.59
N GLU A 19 -8.75 -1.48 7.62
CA GLU A 19 -7.36 -1.94 7.51
C GLU A 19 -7.20 -3.05 6.46
N ASN A 20 -8.18 -3.95 6.36
CA ASN A 20 -8.16 -5.06 5.41
C ASN A 20 -8.28 -4.57 3.97
N GLU A 21 -9.15 -3.58 3.71
CA GLU A 21 -9.26 -2.95 2.39
C GLU A 21 -7.94 -2.25 2.02
N ILE A 22 -7.35 -1.51 2.95
CA ILE A 22 -6.04 -0.87 2.76
C ILE A 22 -4.96 -1.89 2.43
N LEU A 23 -4.94 -3.02 3.14
CA LEU A 23 -3.99 -4.10 2.90
C LEU A 23 -4.18 -4.74 1.52
N ILE A 24 -5.42 -4.99 1.11
CA ILE A 24 -5.76 -5.52 -0.22
C ILE A 24 -5.30 -4.55 -1.30
N TYR A 25 -5.56 -3.25 -1.13
CA TYR A 25 -5.10 -2.24 -2.09
C TYR A 25 -3.58 -2.16 -2.16
N ALA A 26 -2.90 -2.11 -1.01
CA ALA A 26 -1.45 -2.10 -0.96
C ALA A 26 -0.86 -3.31 -1.69
N ALA A 27 -1.42 -4.49 -1.46
CA ALA A 27 -0.99 -5.71 -2.13
C ALA A 27 -1.29 -5.71 -3.64
N ALA A 28 -2.43 -5.17 -4.07
CA ALA A 28 -2.76 -5.03 -5.48
C ALA A 28 -1.78 -4.12 -6.20
N ALA A 29 -1.35 -3.03 -5.56
CA ALA A 29 -0.34 -2.12 -6.08
C ALA A 29 1.05 -2.77 -6.15
N GLU A 30 1.40 -3.55 -5.14
CA GLU A 30 2.70 -4.19 -4.95
C GLU A 30 2.80 -5.58 -5.60
N TYR A 31 1.73 -6.07 -6.24
CA TYR A 31 1.63 -7.47 -6.70
C TYR A 31 2.75 -7.89 -7.66
N ARG A 32 3.24 -6.96 -8.48
CA ARG A 32 4.34 -7.22 -9.45
C ARG A 32 5.73 -6.92 -8.88
N GLN A 33 5.80 -6.48 -7.64
CA GLN A 33 7.03 -6.04 -7.01
C GLN A 33 7.70 -7.14 -6.19
N THR A 34 9.03 -7.21 -6.26
CA THR A 34 9.80 -8.28 -5.61
C THR A 34 10.60 -7.82 -4.39
N HIS A 35 10.51 -6.53 -4.03
CA HIS A 35 11.24 -5.96 -2.90
C HIS A 35 10.70 -6.43 -1.54
N PRO A 36 11.49 -6.30 -0.46
CA PRO A 36 11.13 -6.83 0.86
C PRO A 36 9.77 -6.33 1.40
N ILE A 37 9.39 -5.09 1.10
CA ILE A 37 8.10 -4.50 1.51
C ILE A 37 6.91 -5.20 0.84
N ALA A 38 6.97 -5.46 -0.48
CA ALA A 38 5.92 -6.17 -1.20
C ALA A 38 5.69 -7.57 -0.61
N LYS A 39 6.78 -8.27 -0.31
CA LYS A 39 6.73 -9.58 0.35
C LYS A 39 6.11 -9.52 1.76
N ALA A 40 6.40 -8.47 2.53
CA ALA A 40 5.78 -8.26 3.85
C ALA A 40 4.27 -8.10 3.76
N ILE A 41 3.80 -7.29 2.80
CA ILE A 41 2.38 -7.03 2.54
C ILE A 41 1.66 -8.32 2.11
N LEU A 42 2.25 -9.08 1.18
CA LEU A 42 1.70 -10.37 0.74
C LEU A 42 1.68 -11.42 1.85
N ALA A 43 2.65 -11.39 2.77
CA ALA A 43 2.66 -12.28 3.93
C ALA A 43 1.51 -11.94 4.88
N GLU A 44 1.28 -10.66 5.17
CA GLU A 44 0.18 -10.20 6.03
C GLU A 44 -1.19 -10.53 5.43
N LEU A 45 -1.37 -10.42 4.10
CA LEU A 45 -2.60 -10.87 3.44
C LEU A 45 -2.90 -12.34 3.71
N LYS A 46 -1.87 -13.20 3.61
CA LYS A 46 -2.01 -14.63 3.88
C LYS A 46 -2.38 -14.90 5.34
N VAL A 47 -1.73 -14.19 6.28
CA VAL A 47 -2.05 -14.29 7.71
C VAL A 47 -3.52 -13.93 7.97
N ARG A 48 -4.04 -12.87 7.32
CA ARG A 48 -5.43 -12.44 7.44
C ARG A 48 -6.42 -13.23 6.56
N SER A 49 -5.95 -14.23 5.80
CA SER A 49 -6.76 -15.00 4.83
C SER A 49 -7.51 -14.11 3.83
N LEU A 50 -6.89 -13.01 3.42
CA LEU A 50 -7.45 -12.06 2.46
C LEU A 50 -6.94 -12.37 1.05
N VAL A 51 -7.79 -12.11 0.06
CA VAL A 51 -7.51 -12.35 -1.36
C VAL A 51 -7.57 -11.04 -2.13
N VAL A 52 -6.63 -10.88 -3.07
CA VAL A 52 -6.62 -9.76 -4.02
C VAL A 52 -7.40 -10.19 -5.25
N SER A 53 -8.67 -9.80 -5.33
CA SER A 53 -9.54 -10.19 -6.45
C SER A 53 -9.29 -9.41 -7.73
N VAL A 54 -8.65 -8.24 -7.63
CA VAL A 54 -8.36 -7.35 -8.76
C VAL A 54 -6.88 -7.01 -8.72
N ILE A 55 -6.16 -7.32 -9.80
CA ILE A 55 -4.76 -6.96 -9.95
C ILE A 55 -4.71 -5.60 -10.63
N ALA A 56 -3.87 -4.69 -10.14
CA ALA A 56 -3.71 -3.39 -10.76
C ALA A 56 -3.13 -3.54 -12.18
N GLU A 57 -3.70 -2.81 -13.15
CA GLU A 57 -3.41 -3.01 -14.58
C GLU A 57 -2.08 -2.37 -14.98
N THR A 58 -1.80 -1.19 -14.44
CA THR A 58 -0.61 -0.40 -14.76
C THR A 58 0.00 0.12 -13.47
N ALA A 59 1.30 -0.11 -13.29
CA ALA A 59 2.06 0.36 -12.15
C ALA A 59 3.25 1.20 -12.61
N TYR A 60 3.42 2.37 -12.00
CA TYR A 60 4.53 3.28 -12.24
C TYR A 60 5.20 3.62 -10.92
N GLU A 61 6.50 3.37 -10.84
CA GLU A 61 7.32 3.69 -9.67
C GLU A 61 7.88 5.10 -9.75
N ILE A 62 7.82 5.83 -8.65
CA ILE A 62 8.34 7.19 -8.53
C ILE A 62 9.26 7.28 -7.31
N GLY A 63 10.43 6.65 -7.37
CA GLY A 63 11.55 6.79 -6.42
C GLY A 63 11.32 6.30 -4.96
N TYR A 64 10.14 6.53 -4.38
CA TYR A 64 9.78 6.25 -2.98
C TYR A 64 8.31 5.79 -2.82
N GLY A 65 7.66 5.43 -3.93
CA GLY A 65 6.26 5.02 -3.97
C GLY A 65 5.85 4.55 -5.35
N ILE A 66 4.68 3.93 -5.42
CA ILE A 66 4.08 3.33 -6.59
C ILE A 66 2.70 3.94 -6.81
N LYS A 67 2.42 4.28 -8.07
CA LYS A 67 1.09 4.70 -8.53
C LYS A 67 0.56 3.63 -9.47
N VAL A 68 -0.65 3.16 -9.21
CA VAL A 68 -1.28 2.14 -10.03
C VAL A 68 -2.70 2.52 -10.44
N ASN A 69 -3.14 2.02 -11.60
CA ASN A 69 -4.55 2.04 -11.96
C ASN A 69 -5.24 0.76 -11.48
N PHE A 70 -6.26 0.92 -10.65
CA PHE A 70 -7.07 -0.15 -10.08
C PHE A 70 -8.54 0.12 -10.41
N SER A 71 -9.15 -0.68 -11.28
CA SER A 71 -10.56 -0.53 -11.70
C SER A 71 -10.92 0.89 -12.16
N GLY A 72 -10.05 1.55 -12.93
CA GLY A 72 -10.26 2.92 -13.39
C GLY A 72 -9.91 4.01 -12.36
N GLN A 73 -9.49 3.64 -11.16
CA GLN A 73 -9.14 4.56 -10.08
C GLN A 73 -7.62 4.62 -9.88
N SER A 74 -7.13 5.79 -9.46
CA SER A 74 -5.72 5.97 -9.14
C SER A 74 -5.43 5.58 -7.69
N LEU A 75 -4.75 4.45 -7.52
CA LEU A 75 -4.23 4.00 -6.24
C LEU A 75 -2.77 4.39 -6.08
N ARG A 76 -2.41 4.96 -4.92
CA ARG A 76 -1.04 5.41 -4.62
C ARG A 76 -0.59 4.84 -3.28
N VAL A 77 0.59 4.22 -3.29
CA VAL A 77 1.19 3.58 -2.12
C VAL A 77 2.64 4.05 -2.03
N GLY A 78 3.09 4.50 -0.86
CA GLY A 78 4.47 4.94 -0.71
C GLY A 78 4.74 5.71 0.58
N SER A 79 5.95 6.25 0.66
CA SER A 79 6.41 7.03 1.82
C SER A 79 5.64 8.34 2.01
N LYS A 80 5.77 8.95 3.20
CA LYS A 80 5.26 10.32 3.46
C LYS A 80 5.75 11.32 2.41
N ARG A 81 7.03 11.27 2.03
CA ARG A 81 7.63 12.14 1.01
C ARG A 81 6.98 11.96 -0.37
N PHE A 82 6.62 10.71 -0.71
CA PHE A 82 5.86 10.43 -1.94
C PHE A 82 4.46 11.02 -1.88
N MET A 83 3.76 10.90 -0.73
CA MET A 83 2.45 11.51 -0.53
C MET A 83 2.50 13.04 -0.66
N GLU A 84 3.50 13.70 -0.05
CA GLU A 84 3.72 15.15 -0.18
C GLU A 84 3.98 15.56 -1.63
N LYS A 85 4.81 14.79 -2.36
CA LYS A 85 5.10 15.04 -3.78
C LYS A 85 3.86 14.92 -4.67
N GLU A 86 2.97 13.98 -4.37
CA GLU A 86 1.71 13.78 -5.09
C GLU A 86 0.59 14.72 -4.60
N SER A 87 0.89 15.71 -3.75
CA SER A 87 -0.07 16.63 -3.13
C SER A 87 -1.18 15.91 -2.35
N ILE A 88 -0.85 14.76 -1.77
CA ILE A 88 -1.75 13.98 -0.92
C ILE A 88 -1.65 14.46 0.52
N MET A 89 -2.69 15.14 0.97
CA MET A 89 -2.82 15.49 2.38
C MET A 89 -3.08 14.24 3.23
N ILE A 90 -2.22 14.02 4.21
CA ILE A 90 -2.36 13.02 5.27
C ILE A 90 -2.88 13.76 6.50
N PRO A 91 -4.06 13.43 7.04
CA PRO A 91 -4.58 14.10 8.22
C PRO A 91 -3.64 13.86 9.42
N PRO A 92 -3.42 14.87 10.29
CA PRO A 92 -2.45 14.78 11.39
C PRO A 92 -2.73 13.64 12.39
N ASN A 93 -3.96 13.13 12.42
CA ASN A 93 -4.37 12.02 13.28
C ASN A 93 -4.00 10.64 12.71
N ALA A 94 -3.52 10.58 11.45
CA ALA A 94 -3.04 9.36 10.82
C ALA A 94 -1.58 9.09 11.24
N LYS A 95 -1.35 8.01 11.98
CA LYS A 95 0.00 7.60 12.34
C LYS A 95 0.74 7.02 11.12
N PRO A 96 2.04 7.34 10.94
CA PRO A 96 2.79 7.00 9.74
C PRO A 96 3.37 5.59 9.84
N SER A 97 2.66 4.57 9.33
CA SER A 97 3.20 3.20 9.32
C SER A 97 3.18 2.57 7.93
N VAL A 98 2.09 2.67 7.18
CA VAL A 98 2.00 2.50 5.72
C VAL A 98 0.76 3.27 5.29
N ILE A 99 0.89 4.23 4.38
CA ILE A 99 -0.25 5.00 3.88
C ILE A 99 -0.57 4.47 2.49
N ALA A 100 -1.62 3.69 2.35
CA ALA A 100 -2.28 3.49 1.07
C ALA A 100 -3.44 4.48 1.01
N LYS A 101 -3.38 5.45 0.10
CA LYS A 101 -4.53 6.30 -0.19
C LYS A 101 -5.08 5.86 -1.54
N ALA A 102 -6.22 5.17 -1.51
CA ALA A 102 -7.11 5.10 -2.66
C ALA A 102 -7.81 6.45 -2.76
N ILE A 103 -7.43 7.26 -3.75
CA ILE A 103 -8.24 8.42 -4.10
C ILE A 103 -9.38 7.86 -4.96
N LEU A 104 -10.57 7.85 -4.36
CA LEU A 104 -11.83 7.82 -5.11
C LEU A 104 -12.08 9.20 -5.70
#